data_AF-A0A0R1WRE7-F1
#
_entry.id   AF-A0A0R1WRE7-F1
#
_cell.length_a   1.000
_cell.length_b   1.000
_cell.length_c   1.000
_cell.angle_alpha   90.00
_cell.angle_beta   90.00
_cell.angle_gamma   90.00
#
_symmetry.space_group_name_H-M   'P 1'
#
loop_
_entity.id
_entity.type
_entity.pdbx_description
1 polymer ?
#
loop_
_entity_poly.entity_id
_entity_poly.type
_entity_poly.pdbx_seq_one_letter_code
_entity_poly.pdbx_strand_id
1 'polypeptide(L)'
;MKKIIKYVVAFGAVLLVLMAPTAVNAATHHQVHQVKAVKLDPENLTAKQEAALSWWYIWKHHSLMAMSGENKVVNQLGDAKGKVQVFSVKNAPEYAKGRYGLPQAATKVWYVTLNGKNGVRYTQVDGKYFLDGGDGGFRPEPVTAKQMIDQAKQDNALNDIIAFSNNMKVVEK
;
A
#
# COMPACT_ATOMS: atom_id res chain seq x y z
N MET A 1 -46.78 27.37 -42.41
CA MET A 1 -45.91 27.34 -41.21
C MET A 1 -44.84 26.28 -41.46
N LYS A 2 -43.52 26.44 -41.39
CA LYS A 2 -42.57 27.53 -41.09
C LYS A 2 -41.42 27.41 -42.10
N LYS A 3 -40.93 28.54 -42.61
CA LYS A 3 -39.69 28.71 -43.39
C LYS A 3 -38.52 28.96 -42.43
N ILE A 4 -37.32 28.43 -42.69
CA ILE A 4 -36.00 29.01 -42.34
C ILE A 4 -34.99 28.49 -43.40
N ILE A 5 -34.81 29.18 -44.53
CA ILE A 5 -33.77 30.17 -44.87
C ILE A 5 -32.33 29.60 -44.79
N LYS A 6 -31.77 29.40 -45.99
CA LYS A 6 -30.37 29.08 -46.30
C LYS A 6 -29.56 30.38 -46.37
N TYR A 7 -28.38 30.39 -45.77
CA TYR A 7 -27.20 31.16 -46.20
C TYR A 7 -26.01 30.22 -45.94
N VAL A 8 -25.04 30.03 -46.83
CA VAL A 8 -24.03 31.01 -47.23
C VAL A 8 -23.39 30.56 -48.54
N VAL A 9 -23.26 31.49 -49.50
CA VAL A 9 -22.29 31.41 -50.60
C VAL A 9 -21.69 32.80 -50.76
N ALA A 10 -20.36 32.92 -50.67
CA ALA A 10 -19.52 33.48 -51.72
C ALA A 10 -18.05 33.61 -51.27
N PHE A 11 -17.17 33.22 -52.18
CA PHE A 11 -15.71 33.27 -52.15
C PHE A 11 -15.16 34.70 -52.00
N GLY A 12 -14.02 34.83 -51.33
CA GLY A 12 -13.15 36.01 -51.38
C GLY A 12 -11.73 35.63 -50.99
N ALA A 13 -10.81 35.65 -51.95
CA ALA A 13 -9.40 35.29 -51.80
C ALA A 13 -8.65 36.23 -50.83
N VAL A 14 -7.80 35.70 -49.94
CA VAL A 14 -6.77 36.50 -49.26
C VAL A 14 -5.52 35.64 -48.97
N LEU A 15 -4.45 35.98 -49.70
CA LEU A 15 -3.06 36.20 -49.27
C LEU A 15 -2.35 35.12 -48.42
N LEU A 16 -1.40 34.44 -49.09
CA LEU A 16 -0.30 33.72 -48.45
C LEU A 16 0.68 34.73 -47.85
N VAL A 17 0.79 34.79 -46.53
CA VAL A 17 1.89 35.50 -45.83
C VAL A 17 2.83 34.45 -45.24
N LEU A 18 4.01 34.36 -45.83
CA LEU A 18 5.16 33.67 -45.26
C LEU A 18 5.59 34.40 -43.98
N MET A 19 5.49 33.74 -42.83
CA MET A 19 6.25 34.12 -41.65
C MET A 19 7.15 32.96 -41.23
N ALA A 20 8.46 33.23 -41.27
CA ALA A 20 9.50 32.33 -40.79
C ALA A 20 9.28 32.02 -39.30
N PRO A 21 9.48 30.77 -38.85
CA PRO A 21 9.54 30.50 -37.42
C PRO A 21 10.84 31.09 -36.86
N THR A 22 10.70 32.15 -36.05
CA THR A 22 11.76 32.58 -35.14
C THR A 22 12.07 31.43 -34.18
N ALA A 23 13.31 30.98 -34.22
CA ALA A 23 13.85 29.99 -33.31
C ALA A 23 13.60 30.40 -31.86
N VAL A 24 12.79 29.62 -31.13
CA VAL A 24 12.81 29.60 -29.67
C VAL A 24 13.56 28.35 -29.28
N ASN A 25 14.87 28.56 -29.11
CA ASN A 25 15.73 27.61 -28.44
C ASN A 25 15.44 27.71 -26.94
N ALA A 26 14.68 26.75 -26.42
CA ALA A 26 14.64 26.44 -25.00
C ALA A 26 14.35 24.94 -24.86
N ALA A 27 15.35 24.14 -25.23
CA ALA A 27 15.44 22.75 -24.81
C ALA A 27 15.53 22.71 -23.28
N THR A 28 14.37 22.81 -22.62
CA THR A 28 14.26 22.51 -21.21
C THR A 28 14.13 21.00 -21.13
N HIS A 29 15.28 20.32 -21.06
CA HIS A 29 15.34 18.93 -20.62
C HIS A 29 14.79 18.90 -19.18
N HIS A 30 13.47 18.72 -19.04
CA HIS A 30 12.95 18.11 -17.84
C HIS A 30 13.50 16.69 -17.86
N GLN A 31 14.55 16.45 -17.09
CA GLN A 31 14.85 15.12 -16.60
C GLN A 31 13.59 14.65 -15.90
N VAL A 32 12.76 13.90 -16.61
CA VAL A 32 11.80 13.00 -16.01
C VAL A 32 12.67 12.07 -15.19
N HIS A 33 12.81 12.37 -13.89
CA HIS A 33 13.23 11.36 -12.94
C HIS A 33 12.23 10.23 -13.15
N GLN A 34 12.66 9.16 -13.81
CA GLN A 34 11.95 7.91 -13.79
C GLN A 34 11.92 7.50 -12.33
N VAL A 35 10.86 7.89 -11.63
CA VAL A 35 10.52 7.34 -10.33
C VAL A 35 10.28 5.87 -10.64
N LYS A 36 11.28 5.02 -10.35
CA LYS A 36 11.11 3.56 -10.40
C LYS A 36 9.79 3.29 -9.69
N ALA A 37 8.82 2.72 -10.41
CA ALA A 37 7.60 2.23 -9.79
C ALA A 37 8.05 1.28 -8.67
N VAL A 38 7.94 1.72 -7.43
CA VAL A 38 8.35 0.93 -6.26
C VAL A 38 7.45 -0.28 -6.28
N LYS A 39 8.01 -1.45 -6.55
CA LYS A 39 7.26 -2.70 -6.67
C LYS A 39 7.46 -3.50 -5.39
N LEU A 40 6.40 -4.11 -4.88
CA LEU A 40 6.52 -5.12 -3.83
C LEU A 40 7.09 -6.39 -4.47
N ASP A 41 8.37 -6.65 -4.18
CA ASP A 41 9.07 -7.87 -4.56
C ASP A 41 9.01 -8.86 -3.38
N PRO A 42 8.34 -10.01 -3.49
CA PRO A 42 8.19 -10.96 -2.38
C PRO A 42 9.51 -11.48 -1.82
N GLU A 43 10.60 -11.44 -2.59
CA GLU A 43 11.92 -11.90 -2.15
C GLU A 43 12.75 -10.81 -1.48
N ASN A 44 12.40 -9.54 -1.70
CA ASN A 44 13.21 -8.38 -1.30
C ASN A 44 12.36 -7.27 -0.65
N LEU A 45 11.43 -7.64 0.22
CA LEU A 45 10.65 -6.66 0.97
C LEU A 45 11.50 -6.00 2.07
N THR A 46 11.43 -4.67 2.14
CA THR A 46 11.94 -3.93 3.30
C THR A 46 11.04 -4.15 4.51
N ALA A 47 11.57 -4.00 5.73
CA ALA A 47 10.79 -4.14 6.97
C ALA A 47 9.52 -3.27 7.01
N LYS A 48 9.54 -2.08 6.38
CA LYS A 48 8.36 -1.22 6.24
C LYS A 48 7.32 -1.82 5.29
N GLN A 49 7.76 -2.35 4.15
CA GLN A 49 6.87 -2.98 3.19
C GLN A 49 6.27 -4.27 3.76
N GLU A 50 7.06 -5.09 4.46
CA GLU A 50 6.58 -6.29 5.16
C GLU A 50 5.50 -5.95 6.19
N ALA A 51 5.75 -4.90 6.99
CA ALA A 51 4.82 -4.48 8.03
C ALA A 51 3.53 -3.90 7.45
N ALA A 52 3.62 -3.05 6.42
CA ALA A 52 2.46 -2.50 5.72
C ALA A 52 1.62 -3.61 5.06
N LEU A 53 2.28 -4.56 4.39
CA LEU A 53 1.64 -5.70 3.73
C LEU A 53 0.95 -6.62 4.72
N SER A 54 1.64 -6.98 5.82
CA SER A 54 1.09 -7.83 6.88
C SER A 54 -0.10 -7.15 7.57
N TRP A 55 0.01 -5.83 7.82
CA TRP A 55 -1.08 -5.07 8.40
C TRP A 55 -2.33 -5.09 7.51
N TRP A 56 -2.15 -4.76 6.22
CA TRP A 56 -3.24 -4.77 5.26
C TRP A 56 -3.89 -6.15 5.16
N TYR A 57 -3.08 -7.20 5.08
CA TYR A 57 -3.57 -8.57 4.94
C TYR A 57 -4.34 -9.04 6.18
N ILE A 58 -3.83 -8.75 7.39
CA ILE A 58 -4.55 -9.06 8.64
C ILE A 58 -5.93 -8.42 8.63
N TRP A 59 -6.01 -7.11 8.35
CA TRP A 59 -7.28 -6.38 8.34
C TRP A 59 -8.26 -6.89 7.30
N LYS A 60 -7.77 -7.25 6.10
CA LYS A 60 -8.59 -7.85 5.05
C LYS A 60 -9.25 -9.17 5.50
N HIS A 61 -8.53 -9.97 6.29
CA HIS A 61 -8.94 -11.32 6.71
C HIS A 61 -9.45 -11.40 8.16
N HIS A 62 -9.68 -10.26 8.81
CA HIS A 62 -10.24 -10.19 10.17
C HIS A 62 -11.74 -9.84 10.17
N SER A 63 -12.60 -10.86 10.23
CA SER A 63 -14.06 -10.68 10.28
C SER A 63 -14.54 -9.90 11.51
N LEU A 64 -13.89 -10.04 12.67
CA LEU A 64 -14.28 -9.35 13.90
C LEU A 64 -14.04 -7.83 13.87
N MET A 65 -13.10 -7.34 13.06
CA MET A 65 -12.87 -5.90 12.88
C MET A 65 -13.59 -5.32 11.66
N ALA A 66 -13.93 -6.16 10.67
CA ALA A 66 -14.89 -5.80 9.62
C ALA A 66 -16.30 -5.55 10.19
N MET A 67 -16.66 -6.18 11.32
CA MET A 67 -17.95 -6.03 12.01
C MET A 67 -18.05 -4.80 12.92
N SER A 68 -16.95 -4.12 13.28
CA SER A 68 -16.97 -2.92 14.14
C SER A 68 -17.29 -1.61 13.39
N GLY A 69 -17.60 -1.67 12.09
CA GLY A 69 -17.77 -0.48 11.25
C GLY A 69 -16.45 0.21 10.87
N GLU A 70 -15.31 -0.30 11.33
CA GLU A 70 -13.95 0.17 11.00
C GLU A 70 -13.47 -0.29 9.61
N ASN A 71 -14.36 -0.77 8.75
CA ASN A 71 -14.05 -1.08 7.35
C ASN A 71 -13.63 0.17 6.54
N LYS A 72 -13.69 1.38 7.14
CA LYS A 72 -13.17 2.62 6.56
C LYS A 72 -11.64 2.75 6.64
N VAL A 73 -10.95 1.94 7.45
CA VAL A 73 -9.50 2.10 7.69
C VAL A 73 -8.67 1.60 6.48
N VAL A 74 -9.15 0.58 5.74
CA VAL A 74 -8.45 0.10 4.53
C VAL A 74 -8.43 1.18 3.43
N ASN A 75 -9.49 1.99 3.32
CA ASN A 75 -9.57 3.09 2.35
C ASN A 75 -8.76 4.34 2.77
N GLN A 76 -8.05 4.31 3.89
CA GLN A 76 -7.27 5.44 4.43
C GLN A 76 -5.78 5.10 4.61
N LEU A 77 -5.32 3.97 4.06
CA LEU A 77 -3.96 3.48 4.28
C LEU A 77 -2.89 4.45 3.75
N GLY A 78 -3.13 5.06 2.59
CA GLY A 78 -2.13 5.87 1.88
C GLY A 78 -1.56 7.04 2.68
N ASP A 79 -2.42 7.75 3.43
CA ASP A 79 -2.03 8.93 4.23
C ASP A 79 -1.73 8.62 5.70
N ALA A 80 -1.94 7.37 6.13
CA ALA A 80 -1.79 7.01 7.52
C ALA A 80 -0.31 6.95 7.94
N LYS A 81 -0.03 7.32 9.19
CA LYS A 81 1.31 7.19 9.78
C LYS A 81 1.42 5.85 10.50
N GLY A 82 2.32 4.99 10.04
CA GLY A 82 2.56 3.69 10.65
C GLY A 82 3.71 3.73 11.65
N LYS A 83 3.60 2.96 12.73
CA LYS A 83 4.75 2.67 13.59
C LYS A 83 4.88 1.16 13.76
N VAL A 84 6.06 0.65 13.45
CA VAL A 84 6.45 -0.75 13.65
C VAL A 84 7.36 -0.82 14.86
N GLN A 85 6.98 -1.62 15.84
CA GLN A 85 7.83 -1.98 16.97
C GLN A 85 8.22 -3.44 16.82
N VAL A 86 9.52 -3.70 16.81
CA VAL A 86 10.07 -5.05 16.66
C VAL A 86 10.61 -5.49 18.01
N PHE A 87 10.02 -6.53 18.58
CA PHE A 87 10.38 -7.09 19.87
C PHE A 87 11.08 -8.44 19.69
N SER A 88 12.10 -8.72 20.49
CA SER A 88 12.54 -10.11 20.67
C SER A 88 11.47 -10.93 21.41
N VAL A 89 11.39 -12.25 21.16
CA VAL A 89 10.36 -13.10 21.78
C VAL A 89 10.41 -13.08 23.31
N LYS A 90 11.61 -13.02 23.90
CA LYS A 90 11.79 -12.89 25.37
C LYS A 90 11.13 -11.61 25.95
N ASN A 91 11.02 -10.55 25.15
CA ASN A 91 10.44 -9.27 25.52
C ASN A 91 8.98 -9.13 25.05
N ALA A 92 8.40 -10.19 24.47
CA ALA A 92 7.04 -10.25 23.94
C ALA A 92 6.08 -11.20 24.73
N PRO A 93 6.17 -11.31 26.08
CA PRO A 93 5.48 -12.38 26.82
C PRO A 93 3.94 -12.26 26.78
N GLU A 94 3.40 -11.07 26.53
CA GLU A 94 1.95 -10.86 26.38
C GLU A 94 1.41 -11.29 25.01
N TYR A 95 2.27 -11.43 23.99
CA TYR A 95 1.86 -11.78 22.62
C TYR A 95 1.82 -13.29 22.37
N ALA A 96 2.40 -14.09 23.27
CA ALA A 96 2.24 -15.54 23.28
C ALA A 96 0.88 -16.00 23.85
N LYS A 97 0.04 -15.06 24.32
CA LYS A 97 -1.25 -15.35 24.98
C LYS A 97 -2.35 -15.41 23.93
N GLY A 98 -2.82 -16.61 23.64
CA GLY A 98 -3.91 -16.90 22.70
C GLY A 98 -4.01 -18.40 22.49
N ARG A 99 -5.12 -18.88 21.89
CA ARG A 99 -5.37 -20.31 21.66
C ARG A 99 -4.21 -21.02 20.95
N TYR A 100 -3.57 -20.35 20.00
CA TYR A 100 -2.52 -20.93 19.16
C TYR A 100 -1.09 -20.52 19.57
N GLY A 101 -0.95 -19.55 20.49
CA GLY A 101 0.34 -19.09 20.99
C GLY A 101 1.27 -18.53 19.91
N LEU A 102 2.56 -18.39 20.24
CA LEU A 102 3.60 -17.99 19.29
C LEU A 102 4.23 -19.25 18.65
N PRO A 103 4.51 -19.26 17.33
CA PRO A 103 5.26 -20.34 16.69
C PRO A 103 6.62 -20.60 17.38
N GLN A 104 6.98 -21.86 17.58
CA GLN A 104 8.15 -22.25 18.38
C GLN A 104 9.49 -21.71 17.83
N ALA A 105 9.62 -21.61 16.50
CA ALA A 105 10.82 -21.10 15.84
C ALA A 105 10.84 -19.58 15.66
N ALA A 106 9.81 -18.87 16.15
CA ALA A 106 9.79 -17.41 16.09
C ALA A 106 10.91 -16.81 16.96
N THR A 107 11.62 -15.83 16.42
CA THR A 107 12.71 -15.12 17.13
C THR A 107 12.35 -13.66 17.42
N LYS A 108 11.40 -13.11 16.67
CA LYS A 108 10.91 -11.75 16.80
C LYS A 108 9.39 -11.71 16.72
N VAL A 109 8.79 -10.65 17.25
CA VAL A 109 7.38 -10.29 17.07
C VAL A 109 7.33 -8.85 16.60
N TRP A 110 6.59 -8.61 15.52
CA TRP A 110 6.41 -7.30 14.93
C TRP A 110 5.03 -6.80 15.33
N TYR A 111 4.98 -5.67 16.01
CA TYR A 111 3.75 -4.98 16.35
C TYR A 111 3.61 -3.73 15.49
N VAL A 112 2.55 -3.69 14.69
CA VAL A 112 2.32 -2.62 13.71
C VAL A 112 1.08 -1.83 14.12
N THR A 113 1.25 -0.54 14.37
CA THR A 113 0.16 0.38 14.77
C THR A 113 -0.07 1.44 13.70
N LEU A 114 -1.32 1.87 13.57
CA LEU A 114 -1.77 2.90 12.65
C LEU A 114 -2.14 4.16 13.44
N ASN A 115 -1.51 5.29 13.18
CA ASN A 115 -1.78 6.56 13.88
C ASN A 115 -1.74 6.43 15.42
N GLY A 116 -0.93 5.51 15.94
CA GLY A 116 -0.84 5.21 17.38
C GLY A 116 -2.03 4.45 17.97
N LYS A 117 -2.95 3.95 17.15
CA LYS A 117 -4.13 3.16 17.54
C LYS A 117 -4.14 1.81 16.81
N ASN A 118 -4.98 0.89 17.27
CA ASN A 118 -5.33 -0.39 16.63
C ASN A 118 -4.13 -1.11 15.99
N GLY A 119 -3.37 -1.84 16.81
CA GLY A 119 -2.18 -2.56 16.35
C GLY A 119 -2.45 -4.02 16.02
N VAL A 120 -1.79 -4.51 14.98
CA VAL A 120 -1.75 -5.93 14.60
C VAL A 120 -0.37 -6.50 14.86
N ARG A 121 -0.28 -7.82 15.01
CA ARG A 121 0.97 -8.52 15.27
C ARG A 121 1.24 -9.53 14.18
N TYR A 122 2.50 -9.72 13.81
CA TYR A 122 2.93 -10.83 12.99
C TYR A 122 4.31 -11.34 13.44
N THR A 123 4.63 -12.56 13.05
CA THR A 123 5.97 -13.11 13.15
C THR A 123 6.34 -13.86 11.86
N GLN A 124 7.63 -14.10 11.66
CA GLN A 124 8.14 -14.83 10.50
C GLN A 124 8.93 -16.05 10.96
N VAL A 125 8.68 -17.18 10.31
CA VAL A 125 9.46 -18.41 10.42
C VAL A 125 9.62 -18.97 9.01
N ASP A 126 10.87 -19.21 8.59
CA ASP A 126 11.22 -19.81 7.29
C ASP A 126 10.52 -19.14 6.08
N GLY A 127 10.50 -17.80 6.05
CA GLY A 127 9.89 -17.02 4.98
C GLY A 127 8.35 -17.01 4.97
N LYS A 128 7.72 -17.63 5.97
CA LYS A 128 6.27 -17.64 6.16
C LYS A 128 5.85 -16.75 7.32
N TYR A 129 4.73 -16.07 7.13
CA TYR A 129 4.18 -15.07 8.03
C TYR A 129 3.05 -15.70 8.85
N PHE A 130 3.22 -15.69 10.16
CA PHE A 130 2.20 -16.08 11.11
C PHE A 130 1.56 -14.80 11.61
N LEU A 131 0.25 -14.70 11.39
CA LEU A 131 -0.50 -13.47 11.56
C LEU A 131 -1.40 -13.58 12.79
N ASP A 132 -1.38 -12.55 13.62
CA ASP A 132 -2.20 -12.51 14.82
C ASP A 132 -3.61 -12.03 14.49
N GLY A 133 -4.58 -12.90 14.75
CA GLY A 133 -5.99 -12.65 14.54
C GLY A 133 -6.72 -12.22 15.82
N GLY A 134 -6.11 -11.40 16.68
CA GLY A 134 -6.76 -10.94 17.90
C GLY A 134 -6.86 -12.04 18.97
N ASP A 135 -8.06 -12.31 19.46
CA ASP A 135 -8.30 -13.16 20.65
C ASP A 135 -7.76 -14.59 20.52
N GLY A 136 -7.60 -15.09 19.29
CA GLY A 136 -7.02 -16.41 19.02
C GLY A 136 -5.49 -16.50 19.09
N GLY A 137 -4.78 -15.36 19.11
CA GLY A 137 -3.32 -15.30 18.94
C GLY A 137 -2.87 -15.50 17.48
N PHE A 138 -1.63 -15.95 17.28
CA PHE A 138 -1.06 -16.20 15.95
C PHE A 138 -1.71 -17.43 15.30
N ARG A 139 -2.33 -17.25 14.14
CA ARG A 139 -2.97 -18.36 13.42
C ARG A 139 -1.94 -19.40 13.00
N PRO A 140 -2.26 -20.71 13.11
CA PRO A 140 -1.34 -21.79 12.76
C PRO A 140 -1.16 -21.96 11.26
N GLU A 141 -2.05 -21.41 10.43
CA GLU A 141 -1.92 -21.37 8.97
C GLU A 141 -1.13 -20.13 8.54
N PRO A 142 0.17 -20.24 8.23
CA PRO A 142 0.94 -19.09 7.81
C PRO A 142 0.71 -18.78 6.33
N VAL A 143 1.06 -17.56 5.95
CA VAL A 143 1.00 -17.08 4.55
C VAL A 143 2.37 -16.65 4.07
N THR A 144 2.59 -16.67 2.76
CA THR A 144 3.83 -16.16 2.15
C THR A 144 3.67 -14.71 1.72
N ALA A 145 4.79 -13.97 1.61
CA ALA A 145 4.80 -12.63 1.01
C ALA A 145 4.14 -12.62 -0.38
N LYS A 146 4.41 -13.65 -1.20
CA LYS A 146 3.81 -13.79 -2.53
C LYS A 146 2.28 -13.89 -2.47
N GLN A 147 1.74 -14.73 -1.58
CA GLN A 147 0.28 -14.86 -1.41
C GLN A 147 -0.35 -13.52 -0.98
N MET A 148 0.27 -12.81 -0.05
CA MET A 148 -0.23 -11.51 0.39
C MET A 148 -0.20 -10.47 -0.74
N ILE A 149 0.90 -10.42 -1.52
CA ILE A 149 1.04 -9.52 -2.67
C ILE A 149 0.03 -9.86 -3.77
N ASP A 150 -0.19 -11.14 -4.07
CA ASP A 150 -1.15 -11.55 -5.10
C ASP A 150 -2.59 -11.21 -4.69
N GLN A 151 -2.93 -11.34 -3.41
CA GLN A 151 -4.22 -10.85 -2.90
C GLN A 151 -4.32 -9.32 -3.00
N ALA A 152 -3.27 -8.58 -2.63
CA ALA A 152 -3.25 -7.12 -2.74
C ALA A 152 -3.39 -6.63 -4.19
N LYS A 153 -2.86 -7.37 -5.17
CA LYS A 153 -3.09 -7.10 -6.59
C LYS A 153 -4.55 -7.28 -6.99
N GLN A 154 -5.16 -8.40 -6.59
CA GLN A 154 -6.58 -8.68 -6.89
C GLN A 154 -7.49 -7.58 -6.32
N ASP A 155 -7.11 -7.02 -5.18
CA ASP A 155 -7.86 -5.98 -4.48
C ASP A 155 -7.47 -4.54 -4.88
N ASN A 156 -6.56 -4.37 -5.85
CA ASN A 156 -5.99 -3.06 -6.26
C ASN A 156 -5.36 -2.24 -5.11
N ALA A 157 -4.85 -2.90 -4.07
CA ALA A 157 -4.35 -2.27 -2.85
C ALA A 157 -2.83 -1.96 -2.87
N LEU A 158 -2.09 -2.35 -3.91
CA LEU A 158 -0.63 -2.26 -3.92
C LEU A 158 -0.12 -0.82 -3.70
N ASN A 159 -0.71 0.17 -4.37
CA ASN A 159 -0.28 1.55 -4.28
C ASN A 159 -0.46 2.10 -2.86
N ASP A 160 -1.57 1.76 -2.22
CA ASP A 160 -1.88 2.20 -0.86
C ASP A 160 -0.93 1.56 0.16
N ILE A 161 -0.59 0.28 -0.03
CA ILE A 161 0.40 -0.42 0.80
C ILE A 161 1.78 0.23 0.65
N ILE A 162 2.19 0.57 -0.56
CA ILE A 162 3.47 1.24 -0.82
C ILE A 162 3.48 2.63 -0.18
N ALA A 163 2.44 3.44 -0.40
CA ALA A 163 2.30 4.76 0.19
C ALA A 163 2.35 4.70 1.73
N PHE A 164 1.59 3.76 2.32
CA PHE A 164 1.60 3.53 3.75
C PHE A 164 3.00 3.15 4.24
N SER A 165 3.68 2.22 3.55
CA SER A 165 5.03 1.78 3.91
C SER A 165 6.03 2.94 3.96
N ASN A 166 5.92 3.92 3.05
CA ASN A 166 6.78 5.09 3.03
C ASN A 166 6.57 5.98 4.28
N ASN A 167 5.35 6.01 4.80
CA ASN A 167 4.95 6.76 5.99
C ASN A 167 5.21 6.01 7.30
N MET A 168 5.82 4.81 7.25
CA MET A 168 6.12 4.04 8.47
C MET A 168 7.44 4.43 9.12
N LYS A 169 7.46 4.36 10.46
CA LYS A 169 8.69 4.35 11.27
C LYS A 169 8.89 2.97 11.90
N VAL A 170 10.08 2.40 11.73
CA VAL A 170 10.49 1.15 12.40
C VAL A 170 11.33 1.48 13.62
N VAL A 171 11.04 0.83 14.75
CA VAL A 171 11.74 0.98 16.02
C VAL A 171 12.01 -0.41 16.59
N GLU A 172 13.28 -0.75 16.78
CA GLU A 172 13.68 -1.98 17.47
C GLU A 172 13.61 -1.79 19.00
N LYS A 173 13.17 -2.82 19.72
CA LYS A 173 12.90 -2.80 21.17
C LYS A 173 13.42 -4.03 21.90
#